data_AF-A0A840KC59-F1
#
_entry.id   AF-A0A840KC59-F1
#
_cell.length_a   1.000
_cell.length_b   1.000
_cell.length_c   1.000
_cell.angle_alpha   90.00
_cell.angle_beta   90.00
_cell.angle_gamma   90.00
#
_symmetry.space_group_name_H-M   'P 1'
#
loop_
_entity.id
_entity.type
_entity.pdbx_description
1 polymer ?
#
loop_
_entity_poly.entity_id
_entity_poly.type
_entity_poly.pdbx_seq_one_letter_code
_entity_poly.pdbx_strand_id
1 'polypeptide(L)'
;MGIWKGTWNGKTILITLTKVTNKYDNVYKYYRDYLIGKFVVKDANGLILFDNTNLPDENAKIIGIGFRKIDDKYSFIYNDPDLCSMGGYGRFNFTDSTKTKLEWKYSEDENILDTDCFYYGWAQDQRPQPLPNNTILIKQ
;
A
#
# COMPACT_ATOMS: atom_id res chain seq x y z
N MET A 1 5.04 -8.89 10.22
CA MET A 1 4.05 -7.98 10.84
C MET A 1 4.80 -6.92 11.62
N GLY A 2 4.22 -5.73 11.73
CA GLY A 2 4.83 -4.62 12.45
C GLY A 2 4.78 -3.32 11.64
N ILE A 3 5.41 -2.30 12.20
CA ILE A 3 5.49 -0.96 11.63
C ILE A 3 6.77 -0.86 10.79
N TRP A 4 6.65 -0.27 9.62
CA TRP A 4 7.74 -0.09 8.68
C TRP A 4 7.79 1.35 8.21
N LYS A 5 8.99 1.91 8.12
CA LYS A 5 9.22 3.29 7.71
C LYS A 5 9.94 3.35 6.37
N GLY A 6 9.43 4.13 5.44
CA GLY A 6 10.09 4.44 4.17
C GLY A 6 10.17 5.93 3.92
N THR A 7 11.08 6.35 3.05
CA THR A 7 11.17 7.73 2.56
C THR A 7 11.29 7.75 1.04
N TRP A 8 10.67 8.75 0.41
CA TRP A 8 10.75 8.99 -1.04
C TRP A 8 10.36 10.44 -1.32
N ASN A 9 11.03 11.12 -2.26
CA ASN A 9 10.66 12.47 -2.71
C ASN A 9 10.34 13.46 -1.57
N GLY A 10 11.12 13.43 -0.48
CA GLY A 10 10.90 14.28 0.70
C GLY A 10 9.71 13.89 1.59
N LYS A 11 8.98 12.82 1.26
CA LYS A 11 7.89 12.26 2.07
C LYS A 11 8.38 11.10 2.91
N THR A 12 7.69 10.85 4.02
CA THR A 12 7.87 9.69 4.90
C THR A 12 6.58 8.90 4.97
N ILE A 13 6.65 7.57 4.85
CA ILE A 13 5.54 6.64 5.07
C ILE A 13 5.83 5.81 6.31
N LEU A 14 4.84 5.68 7.17
CA LEU A 14 4.80 4.66 8.20
C LEU A 14 3.66 3.71 7.87
N ILE A 15 3.97 2.45 7.56
CA ILE A 15 3.01 1.41 7.22
C ILE A 15 3.01 0.31 8.27
N THR A 16 1.83 0.02 8.81
CA THR A 16 1.56 -1.11 9.70
C THR A 16 1.05 -2.28 8.87
N LEU A 17 1.80 -3.36 8.85
CA LEU A 17 1.42 -4.63 8.21
C LEU A 17 0.91 -5.62 9.27
N THR A 18 -0.37 -5.97 9.19
CA THR A 18 -1.05 -6.88 10.11
C THR A 18 -1.49 -8.14 9.38
N LYS A 19 -1.37 -9.30 10.01
CA LYS A 19 -1.90 -10.56 9.47
C LYS A 19 -3.34 -10.74 9.92
N VAL A 20 -4.23 -10.93 8.95
CA VAL A 20 -5.59 -11.38 9.14
C VAL A 20 -5.61 -12.89 8.90
N THR A 21 -6.14 -13.65 9.84
CA THR A 21 -6.16 -15.12 9.80
C THR A 21 -7.57 -15.66 9.66
N ASN A 22 -7.71 -16.77 8.92
CA ASN A 22 -8.96 -17.51 8.79
C ASN A 22 -10.17 -16.62 8.47
N LYS A 23 -10.01 -15.69 7.53
CA LYS A 23 -11.09 -14.81 7.08
C LYS A 23 -11.77 -15.41 5.86
N TYR A 24 -13.09 -15.51 5.91
CA TYR A 24 -13.87 -15.98 4.78
C TYR A 24 -13.83 -14.96 3.63
N ASP A 25 -13.38 -15.41 2.47
CA ASP A 25 -13.41 -14.62 1.24
C ASP A 25 -14.71 -14.91 0.50
N ASN A 26 -15.59 -13.91 0.43
CA ASN A 26 -16.90 -14.07 -0.20
C ASN A 26 -16.83 -14.16 -1.73
N VAL A 27 -15.74 -13.71 -2.35
CA VAL A 27 -15.55 -13.78 -3.81
C VAL A 27 -15.13 -15.19 -4.19
N TYR A 28 -14.10 -15.72 -3.53
CA TYR A 28 -13.56 -17.04 -3.88
C TYR A 28 -14.15 -18.20 -3.08
N LYS A 29 -15.02 -17.92 -2.10
CA LYS A 29 -15.75 -18.91 -1.29
C LYS A 29 -14.86 -19.84 -0.47
N TYR A 30 -13.71 -19.35 0.02
CA TYR A 30 -12.83 -20.09 0.93
C TYR A 30 -12.26 -19.20 2.03
N TYR A 31 -11.77 -19.81 3.11
CA TYR A 31 -11.08 -19.10 4.19
C TYR A 31 -9.61 -18.90 3.85
N ARG A 32 -9.10 -17.68 4.01
CA ARG A 32 -7.69 -17.37 3.76
C ARG A 32 -7.05 -16.51 4.82
N ASP A 33 -5.73 -16.65 4.88
CA ASP A 33 -4.83 -15.75 5.60
C ASP A 33 -4.29 -14.72 4.60
N TYR A 34 -4.27 -13.45 4.99
CA TYR A 34 -3.66 -12.40 4.18
C TYR A 34 -3.12 -11.26 5.07
N LEU A 35 -2.32 -10.39 4.47
CA LEU A 35 -1.84 -9.19 5.12
C LEU A 35 -2.73 -8.01 4.75
N ILE A 36 -2.97 -7.13 5.70
CA ILE A 36 -3.51 -5.79 5.44
C ILE A 36 -2.45 -4.75 5.78
N GLY A 37 -2.47 -3.66 5.02
CA GLY A 37 -1.61 -2.50 5.26
C GLY A 37 -2.45 -1.28 5.59
N LYS A 38 -2.11 -0.61 6.70
CA LYS A 38 -2.57 0.74 7.02
C LYS A 38 -1.37 1.65 7.14
N PHE A 39 -1.49 2.89 6.72
CA PHE A 39 -0.36 3.80 6.62
C PHE A 39 -0.74 5.24 6.90
N VAL A 40 0.29 5.99 7.26
CA VAL A 40 0.29 7.45 7.27
C VAL A 40 1.47 7.95 6.45
N VAL A 41 1.23 8.96 5.62
CA VAL A 41 2.24 9.66 4.84
C VAL A 41 2.36 11.08 5.35
N LYS A 42 3.60 11.53 5.53
CA LYS A 42 3.93 12.90 5.93
C LYS A 42 4.84 13.56 4.91
N ASP A 43 4.73 14.87 4.76
CA ASP A 43 5.69 15.67 4.02
C ASP A 43 7.01 15.86 4.82
N ALA A 44 7.94 16.64 4.27
CA ALA A 44 9.23 16.92 4.89
C ALA A 44 9.13 17.71 6.21
N ASN A 45 8.04 18.45 6.40
CA ASN A 45 7.76 19.25 7.60
C ASN A 45 6.98 18.47 8.66
N GLY A 46 6.58 17.23 8.37
CA GLY A 46 5.80 16.38 9.25
C GLY A 46 4.28 16.58 9.15
N LEU A 47 3.80 17.37 8.19
CA LEU A 47 2.37 17.51 7.90
C LEU A 47 1.84 16.21 7.31
N ILE A 48 0.70 15.74 7.80
CA ILE A 48 0.03 14.53 7.30
C ILE A 48 -0.59 14.83 5.93
N LEU A 49 -0.20 14.06 4.92
CA LEU A 49 -0.74 14.12 3.56
C LEU A 49 -1.83 13.06 3.33
N PHE A 50 -1.62 11.86 3.86
CA PHE A 50 -2.55 10.73 3.75
C PHE A 50 -2.54 9.96 5.06
N ASP A 51 -3.71 9.56 5.56
CA ASP A 51 -3.83 8.76 6.76
C ASP A 51 -5.04 7.82 6.65
N ASN A 52 -4.79 6.53 6.80
CA ASN A 52 -5.84 5.52 6.92
C ASN A 52 -5.65 4.60 8.14
N THR A 53 -4.83 4.99 9.12
CA THR A 53 -4.50 4.14 10.27
C THR A 53 -5.71 3.84 11.15
N ASN A 54 -6.72 4.73 11.13
CA ASN A 54 -7.95 4.60 11.91
C ASN A 54 -9.07 3.83 11.19
N LEU A 55 -8.88 3.42 9.93
CA LEU A 55 -9.88 2.61 9.24
C LEU A 55 -10.00 1.23 9.91
N PRO A 56 -11.19 0.63 9.92
CA PRO A 56 -11.33 -0.77 10.34
C PRO A 56 -10.62 -1.71 9.35
N ASP A 57 -10.31 -2.92 9.77
CA ASP A 57 -9.49 -3.87 9.00
C ASP A 57 -10.14 -4.27 7.65
N GLU A 58 -11.47 -4.36 7.62
CA GLU A 58 -12.26 -4.61 6.41
C GLU A 58 -12.18 -3.49 5.37
N ASN A 59 -11.79 -2.27 5.79
CA ASN A 59 -11.65 -1.10 4.93
C ASN A 59 -10.17 -0.74 4.70
N ALA A 60 -9.24 -1.64 5.02
CA ALA A 60 -7.82 -1.41 4.75
C ALA A 60 -7.60 -1.22 3.25
N LYS A 61 -6.89 -0.14 2.88
CA LYS A 61 -6.66 0.22 1.47
C LYS A 61 -5.59 -0.65 0.79
N ILE A 62 -4.76 -1.35 1.57
CA ILE A 62 -3.78 -2.31 1.08
C ILE A 62 -4.18 -3.71 1.51
N ILE A 63 -4.45 -4.58 0.53
CA ILE A 63 -4.88 -5.96 0.77
C ILE A 63 -3.90 -6.93 0.11
N GLY A 64 -3.41 -7.88 0.89
CA GLY A 64 -2.52 -8.94 0.45
C GLY A 64 -3.22 -9.97 -0.43
N ILE A 65 -2.56 -10.33 -1.52
CA ILE A 65 -2.98 -11.42 -2.42
C ILE A 65 -2.33 -12.73 -1.97
N GLY A 66 -1.03 -12.70 -1.68
CA GLY A 66 -0.26 -13.88 -1.28
C GLY A 66 1.17 -13.88 -1.83
N PHE A 67 1.92 -14.93 -1.51
CA PHE A 67 3.24 -15.17 -2.08
C PHE A 67 3.13 -15.70 -3.52
N ARG A 68 3.91 -15.11 -4.43
CA ARG A 68 3.98 -15.58 -5.81
C ARG A 68 4.96 -16.72 -5.93
N LYS A 69 4.53 -17.81 -6.58
CA LYS A 69 5.37 -18.99 -6.82
C LYS A 69 6.60 -18.72 -7.71
N ILE A 70 6.55 -17.67 -8.53
CA ILE A 70 7.61 -17.37 -9.51
C ILE A 70 8.86 -16.77 -8.87
N ASP A 71 8.72 -16.02 -7.77
CA ASP A 71 9.84 -15.30 -7.16
C ASP A 71 9.74 -15.13 -5.63
N ASP A 72 8.83 -15.85 -4.99
CA ASP A 72 8.58 -15.84 -3.53
C ASP A 72 8.35 -14.45 -2.93
N LYS A 73 7.96 -13.47 -3.76
CA LYS A 73 7.59 -12.12 -3.31
C LYS A 73 6.13 -12.09 -2.90
N TYR A 74 5.83 -11.34 -1.84
CA TYR A 74 4.46 -11.14 -1.39
C TYR A 74 3.80 -10.04 -2.23
N SER A 75 2.65 -10.33 -2.81
CA SER A 75 1.88 -9.37 -3.63
C SER A 75 0.72 -8.78 -2.85
N PHE A 76 0.39 -7.54 -3.17
CA PHE A 76 -0.75 -6.82 -2.63
C PHE A 76 -1.42 -5.97 -3.71
N ILE A 77 -2.66 -5.58 -3.45
CA ILE A 77 -3.41 -4.57 -4.20
C ILE A 77 -3.56 -3.36 -3.30
N TYR A 78 -3.44 -2.18 -3.88
CA TYR A 78 -3.90 -0.94 -3.30
C TYR A 78 -5.19 -0.51 -3.99
N ASN A 79 -6.17 -0.07 -3.22
CA ASN A 79 -7.39 0.55 -3.73
C ASN A 79 -7.84 1.65 -2.77
N ASP A 80 -8.08 2.84 -3.31
CA ASP A 80 -8.46 4.02 -2.55
C ASP A 80 -9.66 4.74 -3.19
N PRO A 81 -10.88 4.42 -2.72
CA PRO A 81 -12.10 5.07 -3.20
C PRO A 81 -12.10 6.58 -2.98
N ASP A 82 -11.44 7.08 -1.93
CA ASP A 82 -11.37 8.50 -1.59
C ASP A 82 -10.46 9.27 -2.57
N LEU A 83 -9.60 8.57 -3.30
CA LEU A 83 -8.71 9.11 -4.32
C LEU A 83 -9.19 8.77 -5.74
N CYS A 84 -10.50 8.90 -5.98
CA CYS A 84 -11.13 8.57 -7.26
C CYS A 84 -10.89 7.12 -7.68
N SER A 85 -10.98 6.19 -6.73
CA SER A 85 -10.69 4.76 -6.94
C SER A 85 -9.26 4.50 -7.46
N MET A 86 -8.30 5.33 -7.06
CA MET A 86 -6.88 5.09 -7.34
C MET A 86 -6.50 3.68 -6.90
N GLY A 87 -5.90 2.93 -7.82
CA GLY A 87 -5.64 1.52 -7.65
C GLY A 87 -4.25 1.13 -8.14
N GLY A 88 -3.81 -0.05 -7.78
CA GLY A 88 -2.60 -0.61 -8.37
C GLY A 88 -2.14 -1.88 -7.69
N TYR A 89 -1.10 -2.47 -8.27
CA TYR A 89 -0.49 -3.68 -7.79
C TYR A 89 0.88 -3.39 -7.22
N GLY A 90 1.23 -4.11 -6.16
CA GLY A 90 2.55 -4.03 -5.61
C GLY A 90 3.04 -5.34 -5.04
N ARG A 91 4.31 -5.32 -4.67
CA ARG A 91 5.00 -6.44 -4.07
C ARG A 91 6.01 -5.96 -3.05
N PHE A 92 6.27 -6.80 -2.06
CA PHE A 92 7.42 -6.64 -1.20
C PHE A 92 8.08 -7.97 -0.85
N ASN A 93 9.37 -7.89 -0.52
CA ASN A 93 10.16 -9.00 -0.02
C ASN A 93 11.24 -8.49 0.92
N PHE A 94 11.70 -9.35 1.83
CA PHE A 94 12.86 -9.02 2.64
C PHE A 94 14.11 -8.93 1.76
N THR A 95 14.99 -7.99 2.08
CA THR A 95 16.29 -7.84 1.41
C THR A 95 17.45 -8.40 2.23
N ASP A 96 17.19 -8.74 3.50
CA ASP A 96 18.17 -9.26 4.44
C ASP A 96 17.62 -10.48 5.20
N SER A 97 18.52 -11.33 5.68
CA SER A 97 18.16 -12.50 6.49
C SER A 97 17.63 -12.12 7.88
N THR A 98 17.97 -10.92 8.36
CA THR A 98 17.50 -10.35 9.63
C THR A 98 16.04 -9.89 9.55
N LYS A 99 15.44 -9.85 8.35
CA LYS A 99 14.06 -9.42 8.09
C LYS A 99 13.77 -8.03 8.68
N THR A 100 14.73 -7.13 8.51
CA THR A 100 14.69 -5.73 8.99
C THR A 100 14.47 -4.72 7.88
N LYS A 101 14.67 -5.12 6.63
CA LYS A 101 14.46 -4.31 5.43
C LYS A 101 13.54 -5.01 4.45
N LEU A 102 12.57 -4.27 3.93
CA LEU A 102 11.65 -4.69 2.87
C LEU A 102 11.91 -3.88 1.61
N GLU A 103 12.20 -4.54 0.50
CA GLU A 103 12.09 -3.91 -0.82
C GLU A 103 10.60 -3.76 -1.12
N TRP A 104 10.14 -2.52 -1.31
CA TRP A 104 8.78 -2.20 -1.67
C TRP A 104 8.73 -1.76 -3.14
N LYS A 105 7.80 -2.33 -3.90
CA LYS A 105 7.48 -1.90 -5.27
C LYS A 105 5.98 -1.79 -5.45
N TYR A 106 5.53 -0.70 -6.05
CA TYR A 106 4.14 -0.42 -6.36
C TYR A 106 4.05 0.22 -7.75
N SER A 107 3.00 -0.15 -8.48
CA SER A 107 2.66 0.42 -9.76
C SER A 107 1.17 0.72 -9.76
N GLU A 108 0.84 1.99 -9.99
CA GLU A 108 -0.53 2.45 -10.16
C GLU A 108 -1.12 1.86 -11.45
N ASP A 109 -2.41 1.53 -11.43
CA ASP A 109 -3.12 1.06 -12.61
C ASP A 109 -3.34 2.22 -13.60
N GLU A 110 -3.29 1.91 -14.89
CA GLU A 110 -3.72 2.83 -15.95
C GLU A 110 -5.25 2.90 -16.00
N ASN A 111 -5.86 3.47 -14.96
CA ASN A 111 -7.30 3.65 -14.91
C ASN A 111 -7.71 4.91 -15.70
N ILE A 112 -8.80 4.81 -16.46
CA ILE A 112 -9.45 5.98 -17.05
C ILE A 112 -9.95 6.84 -15.90
N LEU A 113 -9.36 8.02 -15.74
CA LEU A 113 -9.76 8.96 -14.71
C LEU A 113 -11.08 9.60 -15.10
N ASP A 114 -12.09 9.45 -14.24
CA ASP A 114 -13.38 10.10 -14.42
C ASP A 114 -13.23 11.63 -14.41
N THR A 115 -14.01 12.32 -15.26
CA THR A 115 -14.07 13.78 -15.32
C THR A 115 -14.48 14.41 -14.00
N ASP A 116 -15.23 13.69 -13.16
CA ASP A 116 -15.66 14.17 -11.84
C ASP A 116 -14.56 14.04 -10.77
N CYS A 117 -13.41 13.46 -11.11
CA CYS A 117 -12.30 13.36 -10.18
C CYS A 117 -11.65 14.72 -9.89
N PHE A 118 -11.35 15.01 -8.62
CA PHE A 118 -10.80 16.30 -8.19
C PHE A 118 -9.43 16.64 -8.79
N TYR A 119 -8.67 15.63 -9.24
CA TYR A 119 -7.39 15.80 -9.93
C TYR A 119 -7.47 15.51 -11.44
N TYR A 120 -8.69 15.51 -12.00
CA TYR A 120 -8.88 15.39 -13.44
C TYR A 120 -8.16 16.53 -14.18
N GLY A 121 -7.42 16.18 -15.24
CA GLY A 121 -6.63 17.13 -16.02
C GLY A 121 -5.33 17.61 -15.38
N TRP A 122 -5.02 17.22 -14.13
CA TRP A 122 -3.75 17.59 -13.49
C TRP A 122 -2.57 16.87 -14.14
N ALA A 123 -1.42 17.56 -14.20
CA ALA A 123 -0.15 16.96 -14.60
C ALA A 123 0.23 15.84 -13.61
N GLN A 124 0.93 14.81 -14.11
CA GLN A 124 1.19 13.59 -13.34
C GLN A 124 1.95 13.85 -12.02
N ASP A 125 2.85 14.83 -12.01
CA ASP A 125 3.65 15.25 -10.86
C ASP A 125 2.84 16.03 -9.80
N GLN A 126 1.64 16.51 -10.16
CA GLN A 126 0.73 17.20 -9.26
C GLN A 126 -0.33 16.27 -8.65
N ARG A 127 -0.49 15.05 -9.20
CA ARG A 127 -1.49 14.10 -8.73
C ARG A 127 -1.17 13.56 -7.33
N PRO A 128 -2.18 13.13 -6.56
CA PRO A 128 -1.96 12.46 -5.27
C PRO A 128 -1.02 11.27 -5.42
N GLN A 129 -0.01 11.18 -4.56
CA GLN A 129 0.92 10.05 -4.52
C GLN A 129 0.91 9.43 -3.11
N PRO A 130 -0.08 8.57 -2.78
CA PRO A 130 -0.26 8.01 -1.46
C PRO A 130 0.77 6.91 -1.13
N LEU A 131 1.37 6.28 -2.14
CA LEU A 131 2.36 5.22 -1.98
C LEU A 131 3.61 5.48 -2.83
N PRO A 132 4.80 5.11 -2.36
CA PRO A 132 6.01 5.16 -3.17
C PRO A 132 6.00 4.05 -4.24
N ASN A 133 6.39 4.38 -5.47
CA ASN A 133 6.57 3.39 -6.54
C ASN A 133 7.68 2.39 -6.19
N ASN A 134 8.75 2.87 -5.56
CA ASN A 134 9.85 2.05 -5.06
C ASN A 134 10.49 2.69 -3.83
N THR A 135 10.73 1.90 -2.79
CA THR A 135 11.50 2.34 -1.61
C THR A 135 12.00 1.12 -0.83
N ILE A 136 12.89 1.36 0.14
CA ILE A 136 13.23 0.38 1.17
C ILE A 136 12.50 0.77 2.44
N LEU A 137 11.63 -0.12 2.92
CA LEU A 137 10.99 0.05 4.22
C LEU A 137 11.84 -0.59 5.31
N ILE A 138 12.12 0.17 6.36
CA ILE A 138 12.92 -0.26 7.51
C ILE A 138 11.98 -0.53 8.68
N LYS A 139 12.13 -1.69 9.31
CA LYS A 139 11.35 -2.06 10.49
C LYS A 139 11.57 -1.03 11.62
N GLN A 140 10.50 -0.62 12.29
CA GLN A 140 10.54 0.25 13.48
C GLN A 140 10.52 -0.55 14.77
#